data_AF-A0A9Q8LI51-F1
#
_entry.id   AF-A0A9Q8LI51-F1
#
_cell.length_a   1.000
_cell.length_b   1.000
_cell.length_c   1.000
_cell.angle_alpha   90.00
_cell.angle_beta   90.00
_cell.angle_gamma   90.00
#
_symmetry.space_group_name_H-M   'P 1'
#
loop_
_entity.id
_entity.type
_entity.pdbx_description
1 polymer ?
#
loop_
_entity_poly.entity_id
_entity_poly.type
_entity_poly.pdbx_seq_one_letter_code
_entity_poly.pdbx_strand_id
1 'polypeptide(L)'
;MSNAGVRLVDAWIEHSNVQDVLNAGTLGQESGNSLMDVLFGDVNPSGKLVYTIAKNESDYNGEICPCCECDYTEGLYIDYRPFDQADIEPRFPFGYGLSYTTFLYRDLRMASLPSNVSTYAVRPIIEGGRADLFDDIIIFTAEITNSGDVAGAEVAQLYLGFPESAKSPVKQLRGFSKVFLEPGESKPVEFTLQRRDVSIWDTVAQKWKVEHGTFKAMLGKSSKQIESEVEFLL
;
A
#
# COMPACT_ATOMS: atom_id res chain seq x y z
N MET A 1 8.85 2.40 20.20
CA MET A 1 8.09 3.67 20.20
C MET A 1 6.61 3.36 20.30
N SER A 2 5.88 4.00 21.23
CA SER A 2 4.42 4.01 21.25
C SER A 2 3.96 5.44 20.96
N ASN A 3 3.15 5.62 19.91
CA ASN A 3 2.73 6.93 19.41
C ASN A 3 1.37 6.81 18.69
N ALA A 4 0.68 7.95 18.56
CA ALA A 4 -0.59 8.02 17.83
C ALA A 4 -0.41 8.22 16.31
N GLY A 5 0.82 8.47 15.85
CA GLY A 5 1.10 8.83 14.47
C GLY A 5 2.58 9.17 14.28
N VAL A 6 2.88 9.82 13.16
CA VAL A 6 4.25 10.10 12.73
C VAL A 6 5.06 10.81 13.82
N ARG A 7 6.29 10.31 13.99
CA ARG A 7 7.37 10.98 14.71
C ARG A 7 8.61 10.93 13.83
N LEU A 8 9.24 12.07 13.62
CA LEU A 8 10.55 12.10 12.99
C LEU A 8 11.56 11.42 13.90
N VAL A 9 12.43 10.62 13.30
CA VAL A 9 13.43 9.82 14.02
C VAL A 9 14.86 10.11 13.57
N ASP A 10 15.03 10.94 12.54
CA ASP A 10 16.31 11.24 11.90
C ASP A 10 17.38 11.83 12.83
N ALA A 11 16.97 12.41 13.97
CA ALA A 11 17.91 12.89 14.98
C ALA A 11 18.70 11.76 15.68
N TRP A 12 18.26 10.50 15.60
CA TRP A 12 18.86 9.40 16.36
C TRP A 12 18.82 8.02 15.66
N ILE A 13 17.99 7.84 14.62
CA ILE A 13 17.76 6.52 13.98
C ILE A 13 19.01 5.91 13.35
N GLU A 14 19.98 6.72 12.96
CA GLU A 14 21.26 6.28 12.37
C GLU A 14 22.41 6.22 13.39
N HIS A 15 22.15 6.54 14.66
CA HIS A 15 23.19 6.50 15.68
C HIS A 15 23.66 5.05 15.89
N SER A 16 24.98 4.79 15.85
CA SER A 16 25.55 3.44 15.87
C SER A 16 25.17 2.57 17.06
N ASN A 17 24.78 3.18 18.19
CA ASN A 17 24.32 2.47 19.38
C ASN A 17 22.83 2.05 19.32
N VAL A 18 22.05 2.56 18.39
CA VAL A 18 20.66 2.14 18.15
C VAL A 18 20.71 0.94 17.21
N GLN A 19 20.47 -0.27 17.75
CA GLN A 19 20.49 -1.50 16.95
C GLN A 19 19.14 -1.77 16.29
N ASP A 20 18.04 -1.57 17.03
CA ASP A 20 16.69 -1.94 16.60
C ASP A 20 15.67 -0.90 17.04
N VAL A 21 14.63 -0.72 16.23
CA VAL A 21 13.51 0.18 16.52
C VAL A 21 12.20 -0.47 16.14
N LEU A 22 11.31 -0.61 17.13
CA LEU A 22 9.94 -1.07 16.92
C LEU A 22 8.97 0.10 17.05
N ASN A 23 8.10 0.29 16.06
CA ASN A 23 6.94 1.18 16.19
C ASN A 23 5.70 0.33 16.55
N ALA A 24 5.20 0.52 17.76
CA ALA A 24 4.11 -0.23 18.34
C ALA A 24 2.73 0.46 18.21
N GLY A 25 2.70 1.75 17.80
CA GLY A 25 1.44 2.51 17.78
C GLY A 25 0.81 2.62 19.17
N THR A 26 -0.51 2.40 19.26
CA THR A 26 -1.31 2.46 20.49
C THR A 26 -1.96 1.10 20.79
N LEU A 27 -1.38 0.34 21.72
CA LEU A 27 -1.68 -1.10 21.91
C LEU A 27 -2.73 -1.44 22.97
N GLY A 28 -3.26 -0.44 23.68
CA GLY A 28 -4.21 -0.68 24.76
C GLY A 28 -3.63 -1.49 25.93
N GLN A 29 -4.48 -2.27 26.60
CA GLN A 29 -4.14 -2.93 27.87
C GLN A 29 -3.09 -4.06 27.76
N GLU A 30 -3.00 -4.74 26.60
CA GLU A 30 -2.05 -5.84 26.38
C GLU A 30 -0.71 -5.36 25.79
N SER A 31 -0.38 -4.07 25.95
CA SER A 31 0.82 -3.48 25.37
C SER A 31 2.11 -4.17 25.85
N GLY A 32 2.18 -4.59 27.12
CA GLY A 32 3.37 -5.27 27.64
C GLY A 32 3.56 -6.65 27.03
N ASN A 33 2.52 -7.49 27.11
CA ASN A 33 2.54 -8.87 26.62
C ASN A 33 2.84 -8.92 25.12
N SER A 34 2.10 -8.15 24.30
CA SER A 34 2.28 -8.13 22.85
C SER A 34 3.68 -7.66 22.40
N LEU A 35 4.33 -6.74 23.13
CA LEU A 35 5.71 -6.35 22.83
C LEU A 35 6.70 -7.45 23.20
N MET A 36 6.51 -8.09 24.36
CA MET A 36 7.43 -9.14 24.82
C MET A 36 7.45 -10.33 23.87
N ASP A 37 6.27 -10.77 23.40
CA ASP A 37 6.16 -11.87 22.44
C ASP A 37 6.99 -11.61 21.17
N VAL A 38 7.01 -10.35 20.68
CA VAL A 38 7.82 -9.97 19.53
C VAL A 38 9.31 -9.90 19.89
N LEU A 39 9.66 -9.17 20.95
CA LEU A 39 11.05 -8.92 21.32
C LEU A 39 11.82 -10.19 21.69
N PHE A 40 11.14 -11.19 22.26
CA PHE A 40 11.73 -12.48 22.61
C PHE A 40 11.63 -13.52 21.48
N GLY A 41 10.99 -13.17 20.35
CA GLY A 41 10.92 -14.03 19.17
C GLY A 41 9.86 -15.12 19.23
N ASP A 42 8.97 -15.09 20.23
CA ASP A 42 7.78 -15.96 20.28
C ASP A 42 6.85 -15.67 19.10
N VAL A 43 6.84 -14.42 18.62
CA VAL A 43 6.15 -13.97 17.42
C VAL A 43 7.10 -13.17 16.52
N ASN A 44 7.21 -13.60 15.26
CA ASN A 44 7.92 -12.83 14.24
C ASN A 44 7.12 -11.55 13.86
N PRO A 45 7.70 -10.33 13.93
CA PRO A 45 7.01 -9.11 13.59
C PRO A 45 6.57 -9.12 12.12
N SER A 46 5.32 -8.75 11.90
CA SER A 46 4.68 -8.75 10.58
C SER A 46 3.76 -7.54 10.37
N GLY A 47 3.99 -6.48 11.15
CA GLY A 47 3.36 -5.18 10.97
C GLY A 47 4.08 -4.39 9.87
N LYS A 48 3.31 -3.61 9.11
CA LYS A 48 3.83 -2.65 8.12
C LYS A 48 3.25 -1.27 8.44
N LEU A 49 4.00 -0.21 8.15
CA LEU A 49 3.55 1.17 8.37
C LEU A 49 2.31 1.49 7.53
N VAL A 50 1.33 2.14 8.16
CA VAL A 50 0.08 2.58 7.51
C VAL A 50 0.12 4.06 7.09
N TYR A 51 1.29 4.68 7.22
CA TYR A 51 1.62 6.05 6.82
C TYR A 51 3.12 6.14 6.53
N THR A 52 3.53 7.18 5.81
CA THR A 52 4.93 7.46 5.51
C THR A 52 5.59 8.16 6.71
N ILE A 53 6.82 7.76 7.08
CA ILE A 53 7.67 8.49 8.04
C ILE A 53 8.75 9.22 7.23
N ALA A 54 8.67 10.56 7.22
CA ALA A 54 9.60 11.42 6.52
C ALA A 54 10.94 11.57 7.25
N LYS A 55 11.94 12.11 6.54
CA LYS A 55 13.20 12.55 7.14
C LYS A 55 13.05 13.92 7.78
N ASN A 56 12.35 14.83 7.10
CA ASN A 56 12.03 16.17 7.58
C ASN A 56 10.52 16.40 7.57
N GLU A 57 10.03 17.25 8.47
CA GLU A 57 8.61 17.63 8.51
C GLU A 57 8.18 18.36 7.23
N SER A 58 9.09 19.16 6.65
CA SER A 58 8.87 19.88 5.40
C SER A 58 8.73 18.99 4.16
N ASP A 59 9.02 17.69 4.27
CA ASP A 59 8.83 16.75 3.16
C ASP A 59 7.34 16.41 2.97
N TYR A 60 6.51 16.61 4.00
CA TYR A 60 5.06 16.53 3.86
C TYR A 60 4.54 17.80 3.18
N ASN A 61 3.58 17.64 2.28
CA ASN A 61 2.97 18.73 1.52
C ASN A 61 1.69 19.31 2.17
N GLY A 62 1.36 18.89 3.40
CA GLY A 62 0.18 19.34 4.13
C GLY A 62 0.57 20.22 5.32
N GLU A 63 -0.01 21.41 5.40
CA GLU A 63 0.11 22.28 6.56
C GLU A 63 -1.14 22.16 7.44
N ILE A 64 -0.96 22.31 8.75
CA ILE A 64 -2.10 22.42 9.67
C ILE A 64 -2.78 23.76 9.38
N CYS A 65 -4.02 23.76 8.87
CA CYS A 65 -4.78 25.02 8.82
C CYS A 65 -5.43 25.29 10.18
N PRO A 66 -5.06 26.37 10.88
CA PRO A 66 -5.73 26.78 12.12
C PRO A 66 -7.06 27.52 11.85
N CYS A 67 -7.40 27.70 10.58
CA CYS A 67 -8.50 28.49 10.07
C CYS A 67 -9.80 27.68 9.97
N CYS A 68 -10.95 28.35 9.77
CA CYS A 68 -12.22 27.66 9.51
C CYS A 68 -12.39 27.18 8.05
N GLU A 69 -11.61 27.70 7.11
CA GLU A 69 -11.70 27.42 5.67
C GLU A 69 -10.35 26.96 5.14
N CYS A 70 -10.22 25.66 4.86
CA CYS A 70 -8.97 25.05 4.41
C CYS A 70 -9.08 24.65 2.94
N ASP A 71 -8.16 25.12 2.10
CA ASP A 71 -8.10 24.75 0.70
C ASP A 71 -7.21 23.51 0.49
N TYR A 72 -7.81 22.42 -0.01
CA TYR A 72 -7.14 21.14 -0.28
C TYR A 72 -6.54 21.12 -1.68
N THR A 73 -5.59 22.04 -1.92
CA THR A 73 -4.95 22.23 -3.24
C THR A 73 -4.11 21.03 -3.67
N GLU A 74 -3.67 20.21 -2.73
CA GLU A 74 -2.93 18.97 -2.95
C GLU A 74 -3.77 17.84 -3.55
N GLY A 75 -5.11 17.92 -3.46
CA GLY A 75 -6.02 16.95 -4.04
C GLY A 75 -5.73 15.51 -3.59
N LEU A 76 -5.42 14.61 -4.53
CA LEU A 76 -5.17 13.19 -4.24
C LEU A 76 -3.79 12.93 -3.62
N TYR A 77 -2.89 13.92 -3.65
CA TYR A 77 -1.50 13.78 -3.28
C TYR A 77 -1.32 14.03 -1.78
N ILE A 78 -1.66 13.01 -1.00
CA ILE A 78 -1.39 12.95 0.45
C ILE A 78 -0.58 11.69 0.80
N ASP A 79 0.12 11.72 1.93
CA ASP A 79 0.98 10.64 2.44
C ASP A 79 2.06 10.20 1.41
N TYR A 80 2.16 8.93 1.01
CA TYR A 80 3.22 8.46 0.12
C TYR A 80 3.16 9.03 -1.31
N ARG A 81 2.00 9.50 -1.76
CA ARG A 81 1.78 9.95 -3.14
C ARG A 81 2.59 11.22 -3.50
N PRO A 82 2.64 12.28 -2.68
CA PRO A 82 3.50 13.44 -2.94
C PRO A 82 4.99 13.07 -2.88
N PHE A 83 5.40 12.14 -2.00
CA PHE A 83 6.77 11.62 -1.97
C PHE A 83 7.14 10.92 -3.28
N ASP A 84 6.22 10.16 -3.86
CA ASP A 84 6.41 9.56 -5.17
C ASP A 84 6.42 10.59 -6.30
N GLN A 85 5.53 11.58 -6.24
CA GLN A 85 5.43 12.63 -7.27
C GLN A 85 6.68 13.52 -7.33
N ALA A 86 7.23 13.87 -6.16
CA ALA A 86 8.38 14.76 -6.03
C ALA A 86 9.72 14.00 -5.93
N ASP A 87 9.69 12.66 -6.06
CA ASP A 87 10.86 11.78 -5.91
C ASP A 87 11.63 12.02 -4.59
N ILE A 88 10.87 12.20 -3.50
CA ILE A 88 11.41 12.37 -2.15
C ILE A 88 11.55 11.00 -1.49
N GLU A 89 12.74 10.71 -0.97
CA GLU A 89 13.01 9.46 -0.25
C GLU A 89 12.62 9.58 1.23
N PRO A 90 11.57 8.87 1.69
CA PRO A 90 11.18 8.90 3.09
C PRO A 90 12.22 8.19 3.97
N ARG A 91 12.12 8.37 5.29
CA ARG A 91 12.90 7.58 6.25
C ARG A 91 12.39 6.14 6.29
N PHE A 92 11.07 5.98 6.37
CA PHE A 92 10.40 4.70 6.21
C PHE A 92 9.14 4.88 5.36
N PRO A 93 9.03 4.20 4.20
CA PRO A 93 7.92 4.41 3.28
C PRO A 93 6.62 3.78 3.80
N PHE A 94 5.49 4.24 3.27
CA PHE A 94 4.20 3.57 3.45
C PHE A 94 4.31 2.07 3.12
N GLY A 95 3.69 1.22 3.94
CA GLY A 95 3.73 -0.23 3.79
C GLY A 95 5.08 -0.87 4.17
N TYR A 96 6.03 -0.12 4.76
CA TYR A 96 7.31 -0.68 5.21
C TYR A 96 7.22 -1.39 6.55
N GLY A 97 7.92 -2.50 6.68
CA GLY A 97 8.14 -3.18 7.96
C GLY A 97 9.00 -4.41 7.77
N LEU A 98 9.91 -4.63 8.71
CA LEU A 98 10.83 -5.76 8.72
C LEU A 98 10.20 -6.99 9.39
N SER A 99 10.87 -8.11 9.18
CA SER A 99 10.58 -9.41 9.78
C SER A 99 11.90 -10.03 10.25
N TYR A 100 11.84 -11.02 11.13
CA TYR A 100 13.00 -11.84 11.48
C TYR A 100 13.39 -12.84 10.37
N THR A 101 12.60 -12.90 9.29
CA THR A 101 12.92 -13.65 8.06
C THR A 101 12.87 -12.75 6.83
N THR A 102 13.17 -13.32 5.67
CA THR A 102 13.11 -12.63 4.37
C THR A 102 12.13 -13.33 3.44
N PHE A 103 11.56 -12.57 2.50
CA PHE A 103 10.58 -13.07 1.55
C PHE A 103 10.96 -12.70 0.11
N LEU A 104 10.80 -13.67 -0.79
CA LEU A 104 10.95 -13.50 -2.24
C LEU A 104 9.58 -13.39 -2.89
N TYR A 105 9.50 -12.53 -3.91
CA TYR A 105 8.28 -12.23 -4.66
C TYR A 105 8.53 -12.63 -6.10
N ARG A 106 7.65 -13.45 -6.67
CA ARG A 106 7.79 -13.97 -8.04
C ARG A 106 6.47 -14.03 -8.78
N ASP A 107 6.59 -14.10 -10.10
CA ASP A 107 5.50 -14.48 -11.01
C ASP A 107 4.22 -13.64 -10.88
N LEU A 108 4.37 -12.32 -10.67
CA LEU A 108 3.24 -11.41 -10.79
C LEU A 108 2.63 -11.54 -12.19
N ARG A 109 1.34 -11.88 -12.24
CA ARG A 109 0.61 -12.01 -13.51
C ARG A 109 -0.86 -11.69 -13.34
N MET A 110 -1.46 -11.19 -14.41
CA MET A 110 -2.91 -11.06 -14.53
C MET A 110 -3.52 -12.42 -14.86
N ALA A 111 -4.35 -12.95 -13.97
CA ALA A 111 -5.03 -14.23 -14.13
C ALA A 111 -6.35 -14.11 -14.90
N SER A 112 -7.03 -12.96 -14.81
CA SER A 112 -8.33 -12.74 -15.45
C SER A 112 -8.56 -11.25 -15.76
N LEU A 113 -9.24 -11.00 -16.88
CA LEU A 113 -9.78 -9.70 -17.31
C LEU A 113 -11.06 -9.94 -18.14
N PRO A 114 -12.21 -9.30 -17.84
CA PRO A 114 -13.42 -9.43 -18.62
C PRO A 114 -13.26 -8.77 -19.98
N SER A 115 -13.90 -9.36 -20.99
CA SER A 115 -13.79 -8.95 -22.39
C SER A 115 -14.46 -7.60 -22.70
N ASN A 116 -15.25 -7.05 -21.78
CA ASN A 116 -15.96 -5.79 -22.01
C ASN A 116 -16.35 -5.11 -20.69
N VAL A 117 -15.54 -4.18 -20.23
CA VAL A 117 -15.90 -3.26 -19.14
C VAL A 117 -16.44 -1.98 -19.80
N SER A 118 -17.72 -1.67 -19.57
CA SER A 118 -18.29 -0.40 -20.05
C SER A 118 -17.47 0.80 -19.55
N THR A 119 -17.56 1.97 -20.18
CA THR A 119 -16.85 3.16 -19.67
C THR A 119 -17.43 3.67 -18.34
N TYR A 120 -18.75 3.73 -18.22
CA TYR A 120 -19.42 4.18 -17.00
C TYR A 120 -20.17 3.06 -16.30
N ALA A 121 -20.26 3.17 -14.98
CA ALA A 121 -21.16 2.36 -14.18
C ALA A 121 -22.63 2.69 -14.53
N VAL A 122 -23.43 1.67 -14.78
CA VAL A 122 -24.82 1.77 -15.27
C VAL A 122 -25.83 1.09 -14.35
N ARG A 123 -25.40 0.18 -13.48
CA ARG A 123 -26.31 -0.53 -12.56
C ARG A 123 -26.92 0.42 -11.50
N PRO A 124 -28.04 0.04 -10.86
CA PRO A 124 -28.67 0.83 -9.82
C PRO A 124 -27.72 1.21 -8.69
N ILE A 125 -28.02 2.31 -8.01
CA ILE A 125 -27.28 2.74 -6.82
C ILE A 125 -27.69 1.84 -5.65
N ILE A 126 -26.68 1.32 -4.96
CA ILE A 126 -26.75 0.61 -3.69
C ILE A 126 -25.90 1.37 -2.66
N GLU A 127 -25.77 0.83 -1.45
CA GLU A 127 -24.88 1.38 -0.44
C GLU A 127 -23.44 1.48 -0.98
N GLY A 128 -22.84 2.67 -0.86
CA GLY A 128 -21.48 2.95 -1.34
C GLY A 128 -21.36 3.34 -2.82
N GLY A 129 -22.39 3.21 -3.65
CA GLY A 129 -22.37 3.64 -5.05
C GLY A 129 -23.18 2.76 -6.00
N ARG A 130 -22.98 2.93 -7.31
CA ARG A 130 -23.60 2.03 -8.31
C ARG A 130 -23.09 0.61 -8.14
N ALA A 131 -23.98 -0.38 -8.22
CA ALA A 131 -23.66 -1.76 -7.88
C ALA A 131 -22.49 -2.33 -8.68
N ASP A 132 -22.35 -1.98 -9.97
CA ASP A 132 -21.26 -2.45 -10.84
C ASP A 132 -19.88 -1.88 -10.50
N LEU A 133 -19.79 -0.86 -9.64
CA LEU A 133 -18.49 -0.39 -9.12
C LEU A 133 -17.76 -1.46 -8.30
N PHE A 134 -18.51 -2.39 -7.73
CA PHE A 134 -18.02 -3.45 -6.85
C PHE A 134 -17.93 -4.80 -7.56
N ASP A 135 -18.13 -4.86 -8.88
CA ASP A 135 -17.88 -6.08 -9.64
C ASP A 135 -16.36 -6.32 -9.70
N ASP A 136 -15.96 -7.53 -9.35
CA ASP A 136 -14.58 -8.02 -9.52
C ASP A 136 -14.30 -8.16 -11.02
N ILE A 137 -13.30 -7.44 -11.51
CA ILE A 137 -12.96 -7.42 -12.93
C ILE A 137 -11.53 -7.89 -13.20
N ILE A 138 -10.58 -7.71 -12.30
CA ILE A 138 -9.21 -8.17 -12.57
C ILE A 138 -8.72 -8.97 -11.39
N ILE A 139 -8.06 -10.08 -11.68
CA ILE A 139 -7.39 -10.88 -10.65
C ILE A 139 -5.91 -10.90 -10.98
N PHE A 140 -5.08 -10.42 -10.07
CA PHE A 140 -3.63 -10.64 -10.11
C PHE A 140 -3.24 -11.76 -9.16
N THR A 141 -2.26 -12.55 -9.56
CA THR A 141 -1.66 -13.59 -8.72
C THR A 141 -0.15 -13.41 -8.70
N ALA A 142 0.47 -13.78 -7.58
CA ALA A 142 1.92 -13.85 -7.42
C ALA A 142 2.28 -14.95 -6.42
N GLU A 143 3.54 -15.39 -6.42
CA GLU A 143 4.07 -16.34 -5.43
C GLU A 143 4.96 -15.62 -4.42
N ILE A 144 4.74 -15.90 -3.14
CA ILE A 144 5.57 -15.44 -2.03
C ILE A 144 6.27 -16.64 -1.39
N THR A 145 7.60 -16.59 -1.32
CA THR A 145 8.42 -17.63 -0.69
C THR A 145 9.11 -17.08 0.55
N ASN A 146 9.07 -17.79 1.67
CA ASN A 146 9.94 -17.48 2.81
C ASN A 146 11.35 -18.01 2.52
N SER A 147 12.30 -17.10 2.34
CA SER A 147 13.68 -17.40 1.97
C SER A 147 14.67 -17.35 3.13
N GLY A 148 14.20 -17.12 4.36
CA GLY A 148 15.05 -17.18 5.56
C GLY A 148 14.82 -18.45 6.38
N ASP A 149 15.36 -18.44 7.60
CA ASP A 149 15.48 -19.63 8.46
C ASP A 149 14.37 -19.74 9.53
N VAL A 150 13.51 -18.72 9.66
CA VAL A 150 12.43 -18.71 10.66
C VAL A 150 11.07 -18.47 10.02
N ALA A 151 10.03 -19.05 10.61
CA ALA A 151 8.66 -18.84 10.16
C ALA A 151 8.25 -17.36 10.32
N GLY A 152 7.38 -16.88 9.44
CA GLY A 152 6.96 -15.48 9.47
C GLY A 152 5.74 -15.21 8.61
N ALA A 153 5.12 -14.05 8.83
CA ALA A 153 4.04 -13.57 7.99
C ALA A 153 4.47 -12.34 7.19
N GLU A 154 4.15 -12.33 5.90
CA GLU A 154 4.45 -11.25 4.98
C GLU A 154 3.17 -10.60 4.47
N VAL A 155 3.22 -9.28 4.23
CA VAL A 155 2.12 -8.49 3.66
C VAL A 155 2.54 -8.03 2.27
N ALA A 156 2.19 -8.83 1.25
CA ALA A 156 2.39 -8.46 -0.14
C ALA A 156 1.40 -7.36 -0.55
N GLN A 157 1.88 -6.35 -1.28
CA GLN A 157 1.10 -5.16 -1.64
C GLN A 157 1.04 -4.99 -3.16
N LEU A 158 -0.16 -4.74 -3.69
CA LEU A 158 -0.40 -4.44 -5.10
C LEU A 158 -0.75 -2.97 -5.29
N TYR A 159 0.03 -2.30 -6.11
CA TYR A 159 -0.17 -0.91 -6.51
C TYR A 159 -0.53 -0.83 -7.99
N LEU A 160 -1.39 0.12 -8.36
CA LEU A 160 -1.68 0.46 -9.74
C LEU A 160 -1.14 1.82 -10.13
N GLY A 161 -0.40 1.87 -11.24
CA GLY A 161 -0.12 3.06 -12.01
C GLY A 161 -1.16 3.19 -13.12
N PHE A 162 -1.84 4.33 -13.18
CA PHE A 162 -2.88 4.60 -14.17
C PHE A 162 -2.25 5.13 -15.48
N PRO A 163 -2.96 5.05 -16.61
CA PRO A 163 -2.56 5.75 -17.83
C PRO A 163 -2.34 7.24 -17.59
N GLU A 164 -1.42 7.86 -18.33
CA GLU A 164 -1.09 9.29 -18.19
C GLU A 164 -2.33 10.19 -18.37
N SER A 165 -3.27 9.79 -19.24
CA SER A 165 -4.55 10.48 -19.47
C SER A 165 -5.39 10.64 -18.21
N ALA A 166 -5.22 9.75 -17.22
CA ALA A 166 -5.93 9.78 -15.95
C ALA A 166 -5.50 10.93 -15.03
N LYS A 167 -4.34 11.56 -15.29
CA LYS A 167 -3.72 12.58 -14.41
C LYS A 167 -3.75 12.19 -12.93
N SER A 168 -3.42 10.93 -12.66
CA SER A 168 -3.51 10.32 -11.33
C SER A 168 -2.14 10.22 -10.67
N PRO A 169 -2.07 9.95 -9.35
CA PRO A 169 -0.80 9.68 -8.67
C PRO A 169 0.01 8.57 -9.35
N VAL A 170 1.35 8.67 -9.23
CA VAL A 170 2.32 7.73 -9.85
C VAL A 170 1.90 6.28 -9.66
N LYS A 171 1.49 5.95 -8.44
CA LYS A 171 0.87 4.67 -8.10
C LYS A 171 -0.08 4.80 -6.93
N GLN A 172 -1.01 3.86 -6.82
CA GLN A 172 -1.99 3.82 -5.75
C GLN A 172 -2.18 2.38 -5.27
N LEU A 173 -2.16 2.17 -3.95
CA LEU A 173 -2.48 0.86 -3.36
C LEU A 173 -3.90 0.45 -3.78
N ARG A 174 -4.05 -0.80 -4.24
CA ARG A 174 -5.33 -1.41 -4.61
C ARG A 174 -5.59 -2.77 -3.96
N GLY A 175 -4.54 -3.46 -3.50
CA GLY A 175 -4.71 -4.71 -2.76
C GLY A 175 -3.55 -4.97 -1.84
N PHE A 176 -3.80 -5.75 -0.79
CA PHE A 176 -2.75 -6.35 0.02
C PHE A 176 -3.21 -7.74 0.46
N SER A 177 -2.27 -8.66 0.63
CA SER A 177 -2.53 -10.01 1.10
C SER A 177 -1.49 -10.40 2.14
N LYS A 178 -1.96 -10.89 3.30
CA LYS A 178 -1.08 -11.34 4.38
C LYS A 178 -1.04 -12.86 4.41
N VAL A 179 0.16 -13.42 4.31
CA VAL A 179 0.38 -14.86 4.26
C VAL A 179 1.43 -15.28 5.28
N PHE A 180 1.14 -16.35 6.03
CA PHE A 180 2.11 -16.99 6.93
C PHE A 180 2.83 -18.12 6.19
N LEU A 181 4.14 -18.21 6.37
CA LEU A 181 5.01 -19.14 5.65
C LEU A 181 6.07 -19.74 6.59
N GLU A 182 6.19 -21.06 6.55
CA GLU A 182 7.33 -21.78 7.12
C GLU A 182 8.61 -21.54 6.29
N PRO A 183 9.82 -21.73 6.86
CA PRO A 183 11.07 -21.62 6.10
C PRO A 183 11.06 -22.46 4.81
N GLY A 184 11.34 -21.83 3.67
CA GLY A 184 11.34 -22.47 2.35
C GLY A 184 9.95 -22.71 1.74
N GLU A 185 8.86 -22.40 2.44
CA GLU A 185 7.51 -22.53 1.91
C GLU A 185 7.21 -21.43 0.87
N SER A 186 6.50 -21.80 -0.19
CA SER A 186 5.89 -20.89 -1.17
C SER A 186 4.36 -20.95 -1.07
N LYS A 187 3.69 -19.80 -1.08
CA LYS A 187 2.23 -19.72 -1.21
C LYS A 187 1.83 -18.67 -2.26
N PRO A 188 0.74 -18.91 -3.01
CA PRO A 188 0.18 -17.90 -3.88
C PRO A 188 -0.52 -16.81 -3.06
N VAL A 189 -0.44 -15.58 -3.54
CA VAL A 189 -1.28 -14.46 -3.12
C VAL A 189 -2.13 -13.99 -4.29
N GLU A 190 -3.36 -13.60 -4.00
CA GLU A 190 -4.35 -13.13 -4.97
C GLU A 190 -4.76 -11.69 -4.63
N PHE A 191 -4.93 -10.87 -5.67
CA PHE A 191 -5.43 -9.51 -5.57
C PHE A 191 -6.56 -9.32 -6.56
N THR A 192 -7.77 -9.22 -6.04
CA THR A 192 -8.97 -8.98 -6.83
C THR A 192 -9.25 -7.48 -6.88
N LEU A 193 -9.29 -6.93 -8.08
CA LEU A 193 -9.58 -5.54 -8.34
C LEU A 193 -11.00 -5.40 -8.86
N GLN A 194 -11.72 -4.50 -8.21
CA GLN A 194 -13.07 -4.12 -8.58
C GLN A 194 -13.04 -3.10 -9.71
N ARG A 195 -14.19 -2.93 -10.38
CA ARG A 195 -14.36 -1.89 -11.39
C ARG A 195 -13.93 -0.50 -10.88
N ARG A 196 -14.22 -0.20 -9.62
CA ARG A 196 -13.84 1.07 -8.99
C ARG A 196 -12.32 1.26 -8.90
N ASP A 197 -11.55 0.19 -8.75
CA ASP A 197 -10.09 0.25 -8.56
C ASP A 197 -9.34 0.75 -9.78
N VAL A 198 -9.94 0.65 -10.97
CA VAL A 198 -9.41 1.14 -12.25
C VAL A 198 -10.18 2.36 -12.77
N SER A 199 -11.06 2.94 -11.95
CA SER A 199 -11.89 4.09 -12.31
C SER A 199 -11.35 5.40 -11.75
N ILE A 200 -11.63 6.49 -12.44
CA ILE A 200 -11.49 7.88 -11.98
C ILE A 200 -12.88 8.54 -11.86
N TRP A 201 -12.98 9.63 -11.10
CA TRP A 201 -14.19 10.43 -11.06
C TRP A 201 -14.21 11.44 -12.19
N ASP A 202 -15.17 11.32 -13.11
CA ASP A 202 -15.43 12.31 -14.16
C ASP A 202 -16.31 13.43 -13.60
N THR A 203 -15.74 14.63 -13.47
CA THR A 203 -16.43 15.80 -12.91
C THR A 203 -17.47 16.41 -13.84
N VAL A 204 -17.38 16.18 -15.15
CA VAL A 204 -18.38 16.66 -16.12
C VAL A 204 -19.57 15.71 -16.14
N ALA A 205 -19.31 14.40 -16.23
CA ALA A 205 -20.36 13.39 -16.25
C ALA A 205 -20.94 13.09 -14.86
N GLN A 206 -20.26 13.49 -13.78
CA GLN A 206 -20.58 13.19 -12.38
C GLN A 206 -20.73 11.68 -12.14
N LYS A 207 -19.77 10.91 -12.67
CA LYS A 207 -19.76 9.44 -12.63
C LYS A 207 -18.35 8.91 -12.48
N TRP A 208 -18.25 7.73 -11.87
CA TRP A 208 -17.06 6.90 -11.99
C TRP A 208 -16.91 6.39 -13.42
N LYS A 209 -15.76 6.68 -13.99
CA LYS A 209 -15.36 6.35 -15.35
C LYS A 209 -14.17 5.39 -15.28
N VAL A 210 -14.30 4.21 -15.88
CA VAL A 210 -13.15 3.32 -16.11
C VAL A 210 -12.21 4.03 -17.07
N GLU A 211 -10.96 4.16 -16.66
CA GLU A 211 -9.95 4.72 -17.55
C GLU A 211 -9.44 3.63 -18.49
N HIS A 212 -9.37 3.95 -19.78
CA HIS A 212 -8.85 3.05 -20.81
C HIS A 212 -7.42 3.43 -21.16
N GLY A 213 -6.58 2.44 -21.45
CA GLY A 213 -5.16 2.61 -21.72
C GLY A 213 -4.28 1.63 -20.96
N THR A 214 -2.97 1.84 -21.02
CA THR A 214 -1.99 0.97 -20.37
C THR A 214 -1.87 1.30 -18.89
N PHE A 215 -2.20 0.33 -18.04
CA PHE A 215 -1.96 0.35 -16.61
C PHE A 215 -0.68 -0.39 -16.27
N LYS A 216 -0.10 -0.05 -15.12
CA LYS A 216 1.00 -0.80 -14.48
C LYS A 216 0.50 -1.42 -13.19
N ALA A 217 0.56 -2.74 -13.07
CA ALA A 217 0.38 -3.44 -11.81
C ALA A 217 1.77 -3.70 -11.20
N MET A 218 1.99 -3.23 -9.98
CA MET A 218 3.27 -3.29 -9.28
C MET A 218 3.11 -4.05 -7.97
N LEU A 219 3.85 -5.15 -7.81
CA LEU A 219 3.91 -5.95 -6.60
C LEU A 219 5.12 -5.53 -5.76
N GLY A 220 4.89 -5.20 -4.50
CA GLY A 220 5.94 -4.75 -3.61
C GLY A 220 5.83 -5.22 -2.17
N LYS A 221 6.94 -5.08 -1.45
CA LYS A 221 7.06 -5.21 0.01
C LYS A 221 6.61 -3.95 0.75
N SER A 222 6.71 -2.80 0.07
CA SER A 222 6.32 -1.47 0.53
C SER A 222 6.14 -0.55 -0.69
N SER A 223 5.69 0.69 -0.50
CA SER A 223 5.52 1.63 -1.60
C SER A 223 6.82 2.03 -2.31
N LYS A 224 8.00 1.84 -1.70
CA LYS A 224 9.30 2.11 -2.37
C LYS A 224 10.10 0.85 -2.71
N GLN A 225 9.60 -0.34 -2.36
CA GLN A 225 10.24 -1.61 -2.65
C GLN A 225 9.34 -2.45 -3.55
N ILE A 226 9.33 -2.11 -4.83
CA ILE A 226 8.62 -2.84 -5.89
C ILE A 226 9.54 -3.95 -6.40
N GLU A 227 9.07 -5.18 -6.33
CA GLU A 227 9.83 -6.39 -6.67
C GLU A 227 9.52 -6.86 -8.09
N SER A 228 8.31 -6.60 -8.58
CA SER A 228 7.87 -6.98 -9.92
C SER A 228 6.77 -6.05 -10.42
N GLU A 229 6.71 -5.85 -11.73
CA GLU A 229 5.65 -5.12 -12.39
C GLU A 229 5.21 -5.80 -13.69
N VAL A 230 3.94 -5.63 -14.04
CA VAL A 230 3.38 -6.04 -15.33
C VAL A 230 2.49 -4.93 -15.88
N GLU A 231 2.53 -4.76 -17.20
CA GLU A 231 1.62 -3.86 -17.90
C GLU A 231 0.41 -4.62 -18.42
N PHE A 232 -0.76 -3.98 -18.40
CA PHE A 232 -1.98 -4.52 -18.99
C PHE A 232 -2.83 -3.41 -19.60
N LEU A 233 -3.62 -3.77 -20.61
CA LEU A 233 -4.49 -2.84 -21.33
C LEU A 233 -5.93 -3.02 -20.87
N LEU A 234 -6.61 -1.90 -20.63
CA LEU A 234 -8.04 -1.78 -20.39
C LEU A 234 -8.70 -0.89 -21.44
#